data_AF-A0A2L1TGE0-F1
#
_entry.id   AF-A0A2L1TGE0-F1
#
_cell.length_a   1.000
_cell.length_b   1.000
_cell.length_c   1.000
_cell.angle_alpha   90.00
_cell.angle_beta   90.00
_cell.angle_gamma   90.00
#
_symmetry.space_group_name_H-M   'P 1'
#
loop_
_entity.id
_entity.type
_entity.pdbx_description
1 polymer ?
#
loop_
_entity_poly.entity_id
_entity_poly.type
_entity_poly.pdbx_seq_one_letter_code
_entity_poly.pdbx_strand_id
1 'polypeptide(L)'
;RGKAVAAFRDHLAEIAVKATKQIAEERDGKIVANVDDYVQLIKKKGGSFLDTQLIYGIIVDKEVVHPDMPKRVEKAKIALIDAPLEVEKTEIDAEIRINSPEQMKMFLDEEARLLRDMVEKIRAAGANVVFC
;
A
#
# COMPACT_ATOMS: atom_id res chain seq x y z
N ARG A 1 -24.29 16.86 -22.32
CA ARG A 1 -23.10 16.46 -21.52
C ARG A 1 -21.86 17.03 -22.22
N GLY A 2 -21.00 17.85 -21.60
CA GLY A 2 -19.65 18.10 -22.15
C GLY A 2 -19.10 19.54 -22.27
N LYS A 3 -19.86 20.63 -22.02
CA LYS A 3 -19.30 21.99 -22.21
C LYS A 3 -18.16 22.35 -21.24
N ALA A 4 -18.24 21.88 -20.00
CA ALA A 4 -17.22 22.17 -18.97
C ALA A 4 -15.89 21.45 -19.21
N VAL A 5 -15.90 20.28 -19.85
CA VAL A 5 -14.69 19.48 -20.12
C VAL A 5 -14.03 19.89 -21.44
N ALA A 6 -14.78 20.52 -22.35
CA ALA A 6 -14.28 20.92 -23.66
C ALA A 6 -13.05 21.84 -23.58
N ALA A 7 -13.00 22.74 -22.60
CA ALA A 7 -11.88 23.66 -22.39
C ALA A 7 -10.59 22.95 -21.90
N PHE A 8 -10.70 21.72 -21.39
CA PHE A 8 -9.58 20.96 -20.80
C PHE A 8 -9.31 19.67 -21.56
N ARG A 9 -9.92 19.50 -22.73
CA ARG A 9 -9.89 18.26 -23.51
C ARG A 9 -8.48 17.84 -23.84
N ASP A 10 -7.64 18.77 -24.27
CA ASP A 10 -6.28 18.48 -24.74
C ASP A 10 -5.40 17.99 -23.59
N HIS A 11 -5.46 18.64 -22.43
CA HIS A 11 -4.75 18.24 -21.21
C HIS A 11 -5.12 16.82 -20.77
N LEU A 12 -6.42 16.53 -20.68
CA LEU A 12 -6.89 15.22 -20.26
C LEU A 12 -6.62 14.13 -21.31
N ALA A 13 -6.68 14.47 -22.60
CA ALA A 13 -6.34 13.55 -23.68
C ALA A 13 -4.85 13.17 -23.65
N GLU A 14 -3.97 14.14 -23.38
CA GLU A 14 -2.54 13.88 -23.25
C GLU A 14 -2.25 12.92 -22.09
N ILE A 15 -2.87 13.14 -20.93
CA ILE A 15 -2.75 12.27 -19.75
C ILE A 15 -3.25 10.85 -20.08
N ALA A 16 -4.41 10.73 -20.71
CA ALA A 16 -4.99 9.43 -21.07
C ALA A 16 -4.06 8.65 -22.02
N VAL A 17 -3.55 9.30 -23.07
CA VAL A 17 -2.63 8.66 -24.01
C VAL A 17 -1.34 8.22 -23.33
N LYS A 18 -0.77 9.06 -22.44
CA LYS A 18 0.43 8.70 -21.67
C LYS A 18 0.18 7.50 -20.76
N ALA A 19 -0.94 7.47 -20.03
CA ALA A 19 -1.30 6.37 -19.15
C ALA A 19 -1.48 5.05 -19.92
N THR A 20 -2.22 5.07 -21.03
CA THR A 20 -2.45 3.86 -21.84
C THR A 20 -1.16 3.33 -22.47
N LYS A 21 -0.26 4.21 -22.93
CA LYS A 21 1.04 3.79 -23.45
C LYS A 21 1.92 3.14 -22.39
N GLN A 22 1.84 3.60 -21.13
CA GLN A 22 2.65 3.06 -20.03
C GLN A 22 2.30 1.60 -19.70
N ILE A 23 1.05 1.20 -19.90
CA ILE A 23 0.54 -0.14 -19.58
C ILE A 23 0.40 -1.05 -20.81
N ALA A 24 0.81 -0.55 -21.99
CA ALA A 24 0.67 -1.28 -23.24
C ALA A 24 1.74 -2.37 -23.30
N GLU A 25 1.30 -3.62 -23.45
CA GLU A 25 2.16 -4.79 -23.56
C GLU A 25 1.88 -5.51 -24.88
N GLU A 26 2.92 -6.12 -25.46
CA GLU A 26 2.75 -7.00 -26.61
C GLU A 26 2.47 -8.42 -26.12
N ARG A 27 1.30 -8.96 -26.48
CA ARG A 27 0.90 -10.34 -26.21
C ARG A 27 0.42 -10.96 -27.52
N ASP A 28 1.06 -12.05 -27.93
CA ASP A 28 0.74 -12.80 -29.15
C ASP A 28 0.71 -11.93 -30.43
N GLY A 29 1.67 -11.01 -30.56
CA GLY A 29 1.78 -10.10 -31.71
C GLY A 29 0.71 -9.00 -31.75
N LYS A 30 -0.04 -8.81 -30.65
CA LYS A 30 -1.01 -7.73 -30.47
C LYS A 30 -0.61 -6.85 -29.31
N ILE A 31 -0.77 -5.54 -29.47
CA ILE A 31 -0.64 -4.60 -28.37
C ILE A 31 -1.94 -4.61 -27.57
N VAL A 32 -1.85 -4.97 -26.29
CA VAL A 32 -2.96 -5.00 -25.35
C VAL A 32 -2.66 -4.02 -24.23
N ALA A 33 -3.62 -3.16 -23.90
CA ALA A 33 -3.57 -2.26 -22.76
C ALA A 33 -4.81 -2.46 -21.92
N ASN A 34 -4.66 -3.10 -20.75
CA ASN A 34 -5.77 -3.31 -19.83
C ASN A 34 -5.91 -2.12 -18.87
N VAL A 35 -6.74 -1.16 -19.28
CA VAL A 35 -6.93 0.10 -18.56
C VAL A 35 -7.62 -0.12 -17.21
N ASP A 36 -8.56 -1.06 -17.13
CA ASP A 36 -9.38 -1.25 -15.93
C ASP A 36 -8.56 -1.81 -14.75
N ASP A 37 -7.57 -2.66 -15.04
CA ASP A 37 -6.73 -3.27 -14.00
C ASP A 37 -5.47 -2.44 -13.66
N TYR A 38 -4.87 -1.75 -14.65
CA TYR A 38 -3.58 -1.08 -14.47
C TYR A 38 -3.64 0.45 -14.38
N VAL A 39 -4.79 1.08 -14.65
CA VAL A 39 -4.95 2.55 -14.52
C VAL A 39 -5.93 2.90 -13.40
N GLN A 40 -5.38 3.47 -12.33
CA GLN A 40 -6.18 3.94 -11.21
C GLN A 40 -6.69 5.37 -11.44
N LEU A 41 -8.01 5.57 -11.33
CA LEU A 41 -8.64 6.90 -11.40
C LEU A 41 -9.03 7.38 -10.00
N ILE A 42 -8.20 8.24 -9.41
CA ILE A 42 -8.49 8.88 -8.12
C ILE A 42 -9.09 10.27 -8.31
N LYS A 43 -10.27 10.50 -7.74
CA LYS A 43 -10.96 11.78 -7.75
C LYS A 43 -10.92 12.39 -6.35
N LYS A 44 -10.19 13.48 -6.18
CA LYS A 44 -10.23 14.29 -4.95
C LYS A 44 -10.92 15.62 -5.27
N LYS A 45 -11.76 16.09 -4.35
CA LYS A 45 -12.46 17.39 -4.49
C LYS A 45 -11.49 18.52 -4.19
N GLY A 46 -11.70 19.67 -4.84
CA GLY A 46 -10.81 20.82 -4.76
C GLY A 46 -9.88 20.88 -5.98
N GLY A 47 -9.45 22.09 -6.33
CA GLY A 47 -8.63 22.34 -7.52
C GLY A 47 -9.42 22.50 -8.82
N SER A 48 -8.68 22.74 -9.90
CA SER A 48 -9.12 22.86 -11.28
C SER A 48 -8.92 21.55 -12.05
N PHE A 49 -9.60 21.39 -13.19
CA PHE A 49 -9.34 20.28 -14.10
C PHE A 49 -7.88 20.26 -14.60
N LEU A 50 -7.22 21.42 -14.67
CA LEU A 50 -5.82 21.55 -15.04
C LEU A 50 -4.85 21.00 -13.97
N ASP A 51 -5.30 20.86 -12.72
CA ASP A 51 -4.49 20.27 -11.64
C ASP A 51 -4.45 18.73 -11.70
N THR A 52 -5.19 18.14 -12.65
CA THR A 52 -5.15 16.70 -12.92
C THR A 52 -3.77 16.33 -13.45
N GLN A 53 -3.16 15.29 -12.89
CA GLN A 53 -1.84 14.83 -13.27
C GLN A 53 -1.79 13.30 -13.35
N LEU A 54 -0.91 12.79 -14.23
CA LEU A 54 -0.58 11.38 -14.27
C LEU A 54 0.50 11.08 -13.22
N ILE A 55 0.20 10.17 -12.29
CA ILE A 55 1.17 9.66 -11.33
C ILE A 55 1.74 8.36 -11.88
N TYR A 56 3.07 8.30 -12.03
CA TYR A 56 3.78 7.08 -12.41
C TYR A 56 3.97 6.19 -11.18
N GLY A 57 2.88 5.56 -10.75
CA GLY A 57 2.83 4.74 -9.56
C GLY A 57 1.38 4.48 -9.14
N ILE A 58 1.19 4.13 -7.87
CA ILE A 58 -0.11 3.86 -7.27
C ILE A 58 -0.42 4.88 -6.18
N ILE A 59 -1.68 5.28 -6.09
CA ILE A 59 -2.18 6.09 -4.97
C ILE A 59 -2.95 5.16 -4.05
N VAL A 60 -2.45 5.00 -2.84
CA VAL A 60 -3.12 4.19 -1.81
C VAL A 60 -3.76 5.14 -0.80
N ASP A 61 -5.06 5.01 -0.56
CA ASP A 61 -5.79 5.77 0.46
C ASP A 61 -5.57 5.12 1.84
N LYS A 62 -4.31 5.07 2.28
CA LYS A 62 -3.88 4.61 3.60
C LYS A 62 -3.06 5.70 4.29
N GLU A 63 -3.07 5.68 5.62
CA GLU A 63 -2.27 6.57 6.45
C GLU A 63 -1.13 5.80 7.13
N VAL A 64 -0.10 6.54 7.54
CA VAL A 64 1.00 6.00 8.33
C VAL A 64 0.48 5.67 9.73
N VAL A 65 0.67 4.42 10.18
CA VAL A 65 0.04 3.91 11.41
C VAL A 65 0.56 4.52 12.71
N HIS A 66 1.82 4.98 12.73
CA HIS A 66 2.45 5.54 13.92
C HIS A 66 3.00 6.95 13.65
N PRO A 67 2.79 7.94 14.53
CA PRO A 67 3.22 9.32 14.29
C PRO A 67 4.73 9.50 14.13
N ASP A 68 5.53 8.64 14.79
CA ASP A 68 7.00 8.68 14.70
C ASP A 68 7.55 8.05 13.40
N MET A 69 6.71 7.39 12.61
CA MET A 69 7.13 6.86 11.31
C MET A 69 7.29 7.99 10.28
N PRO A 70 8.27 7.90 9.38
CA PRO A 70 8.52 8.95 8.40
C PRO A 70 7.35 9.07 7.42
N LYS A 71 6.87 10.30 7.21
CA LYS A 71 5.82 10.61 6.23
C LYS A 71 6.31 10.60 4.78
N ARG A 72 7.63 10.61 4.56
CA ARG A 72 8.27 10.57 3.25
C ARG A 72 9.51 9.70 3.31
N VAL A 73 9.62 8.77 2.38
CA VAL A 73 10.78 7.87 2.22
C VAL A 73 11.29 7.99 0.78
N GLU A 74 12.56 8.30 0.63
CA GLU A 74 13.24 8.31 -0.67
C GLU A 74 13.95 6.97 -0.91
N LYS A 75 14.02 6.52 -2.17
CA LYS A 75 14.59 5.22 -2.54
C LYS A 75 13.98 4.07 -1.71
N ALA A 76 12.64 4.08 -1.63
CA ALA A 76 11.88 3.11 -0.85
C ALA A 76 12.06 1.68 -1.39
N LYS A 77 12.25 0.73 -0.47
CA LYS A 77 12.15 -0.71 -0.67
C LYS A 77 10.84 -1.14 -0.01
N ILE A 78 9.84 -1.38 -0.85
CA ILE A 78 8.46 -1.63 -0.45
C ILE A 78 8.24 -3.14 -0.29
N ALA A 79 7.78 -3.58 0.88
CA ALA A 79 7.29 -4.93 1.10
C ALA A 79 5.76 -4.95 1.10
N LEU A 80 5.19 -5.94 0.42
CA LEU A 80 3.75 -6.25 0.46
C LEU A 80 3.60 -7.55 1.26
N ILE A 81 2.85 -7.52 2.35
CA ILE A 81 2.65 -8.65 3.25
C ILE A 81 1.15 -8.91 3.32
N ASP A 82 0.72 -10.10 2.91
CA ASP A 82 -0.67 -10.54 3.00
C ASP A 82 -0.89 -11.35 4.30
N ALA A 83 -0.45 -10.77 5.43
CA ALA A 83 -0.54 -11.38 6.75
C ALA A 83 -0.52 -10.28 7.82
N PRO A 84 -1.30 -10.42 8.91
CA PRO A 84 -1.35 -9.43 9.97
C PRO A 84 -0.03 -9.45 10.78
N LEU A 85 0.41 -8.28 11.21
CA LEU A 85 1.53 -8.14 12.15
C LEU A 85 1.02 -8.15 13.59
N GLU A 86 0.46 -9.28 14.00
CA GLU A 86 -0.08 -9.50 15.34
C GLU A 86 0.30 -10.87 15.88
N VAL A 87 0.14 -11.05 17.20
CA VAL A 87 0.32 -12.37 17.81
C VAL A 87 -0.91 -13.21 17.47
N GLU A 88 -0.72 -14.21 16.61
CA GLU A 88 -1.79 -15.12 16.21
C GLU A 88 -2.27 -15.94 17.41
N LYS A 89 -3.59 -15.99 17.58
CA LYS A 89 -4.21 -16.94 18.50
C LYS A 89 -4.28 -18.30 17.82
N THR A 90 -4.02 -19.35 18.57
CA THR A 90 -4.15 -20.71 18.06
C THR A 90 -5.59 -20.97 17.62
N GLU A 91 -5.77 -21.65 16.48
CA GLU A 91 -7.10 -22.04 15.97
C GLU A 91 -7.82 -23.03 16.91
N ILE A 92 -7.04 -23.75 17.72
CA ILE A 92 -7.54 -24.59 18.81
C ILE A 92 -7.65 -23.72 20.06
N ASP A 93 -8.76 -23.84 20.79
CA ASP A 93 -8.97 -23.17 22.09
C ASP A 93 -7.81 -23.51 23.06
N ALA A 94 -6.83 -22.62 23.15
CA ALA A 94 -5.74 -22.70 24.09
C ALA A 94 -6.03 -21.76 25.26
N GLU A 95 -6.30 -22.34 26.43
CA GLU A 95 -6.45 -21.58 27.68
C GLU A 95 -5.09 -21.46 28.37
N ILE A 96 -4.58 -20.23 28.48
CA ILE A 96 -3.35 -19.96 29.21
C ILE A 96 -3.69 -19.77 30.69
N ARG A 97 -3.32 -20.76 31.52
CA ARG A 97 -3.53 -20.70 32.98
C ARG A 97 -2.35 -20.05 33.66
N ILE A 98 -2.54 -18.81 34.09
CA ILE A 98 -1.53 -18.02 34.80
C ILE A 98 -1.77 -18.15 36.30
N ASN A 99 -0.82 -18.78 37.00
CA ASN A 99 -0.93 -19.07 38.44
C ASN A 99 -0.07 -18.15 39.31
N SER A 100 0.77 -17.30 38.70
CA SER A 100 1.60 -16.34 39.44
C SER A 100 1.85 -15.05 38.65
N PRO A 101 2.15 -13.93 39.33
CA PRO A 101 2.52 -12.66 38.68
C PRO A 101 3.75 -12.78 37.76
N GLU A 102 4.71 -13.65 38.11
CA GLU A 102 5.91 -13.88 37.31
C GLU A 102 5.56 -14.53 35.97
N GLN A 103 4.62 -15.48 35.97
CA GLN A 103 4.14 -16.12 34.74
C GLN A 103 3.42 -15.12 33.83
N MET A 104 2.65 -14.18 34.38
CA MET A 104 2.03 -13.09 33.61
C MET A 104 3.09 -12.25 32.90
N LYS A 105 4.16 -11.88 33.60
CA LYS A 105 5.25 -11.09 33.02
C LYS A 105 5.96 -11.86 31.90
N MET A 106 6.30 -13.12 32.13
CA MET A 106 6.94 -13.97 31.11
C MET A 106 6.09 -14.09 29.85
N PHE A 107 4.76 -14.20 30.00
CA PHE A 107 3.85 -14.26 28.86
C PHE A 107 3.87 -12.97 28.02
N LEU A 108 3.77 -11.81 28.67
CA LEU A 108 3.85 -10.51 27.98
C LEU A 108 5.19 -10.28 27.29
N ASP A 109 6.29 -10.70 27.93
CA ASP A 109 7.63 -10.61 27.37
C ASP A 109 7.77 -11.49 26.11
N GLU A 110 7.15 -12.68 26.10
CA GLU A 110 7.11 -13.57 24.95
C GLU A 110 6.25 -13.04 23.80
N GLU A 111 5.07 -12.48 24.07
CA GLU A 111 4.25 -11.81 23.04
C GLU A 111 5.04 -10.65 22.39
N ALA A 112 5.71 -9.84 23.20
CA ALA A 112 6.55 -8.75 22.71
C ALA A 112 7.74 -9.26 21.87
N ARG A 113 8.33 -10.40 22.25
CA ARG A 113 9.42 -11.03 21.49
C ARG A 113 8.94 -11.51 20.12
N LEU A 114 7.79 -12.17 20.03
CA LEU A 114 7.22 -12.66 18.77
C LEU A 114 7.03 -11.51 17.77
N LEU A 115 6.44 -10.40 18.21
CA LEU A 115 6.25 -9.21 17.38
C LEU A 115 7.59 -8.61 16.93
N ARG A 116 8.58 -8.54 17.83
CA ARG A 116 9.93 -8.06 17.49
C ARG A 116 10.58 -8.94 16.44
N ASP A 117 10.44 -10.26 16.54
CA ASP A 117 11.03 -11.20 15.58
C ASP A 117 10.41 -11.03 14.18
N MET A 118 9.09 -10.75 14.09
CA MET A 118 8.43 -10.43 12.82
C MET A 118 9.00 -9.14 12.21
N VAL A 119 9.16 -8.09 13.01
CA VAL A 119 9.73 -6.81 12.56
C VAL A 119 11.20 -6.94 12.15
N GLU A 120 11.99 -7.73 12.88
CA GLU A 120 13.41 -7.96 12.54
C GLU A 120 13.56 -8.74 11.24
N LYS A 121 12.64 -9.67 10.90
CA LYS A 121 12.63 -10.32 9.58
C LYS A 121 12.40 -9.31 8.44
N ILE A 122 11.46 -8.39 8.61
CA ILE A 122 11.19 -7.32 7.64
C ILE A 122 12.42 -6.43 7.48
N ARG A 123 13.03 -6.04 8.60
CA ARG A 123 14.24 -5.22 8.61
C ARG A 123 15.41 -5.93 7.94
N ALA A 124 15.60 -7.23 8.18
CA ALA A 124 16.65 -8.03 7.57
C ALA A 124 16.49 -8.16 6.04
N ALA A 125 15.24 -8.20 5.55
CA ALA A 125 14.94 -8.10 4.12
C ALA A 125 15.30 -6.72 3.53
N GLY A 126 15.55 -5.71 4.37
CA GLY A 126 15.94 -4.37 3.98
C GLY A 126 14.76 -3.50 3.53
N ALA A 127 13.52 -3.89 3.84
CA ALA A 127 12.35 -3.09 3.55
C ALA A 127 12.30 -1.86 4.46
N ASN A 128 11.92 -0.71 3.90
CA ASN A 128 11.77 0.55 4.65
C ASN A 128 10.36 1.16 4.51
N VAL A 129 9.50 0.54 3.70
CA VAL A 129 8.06 0.80 3.62
C VAL A 129 7.36 -0.55 3.56
N VAL A 130 6.30 -0.74 4.35
CA VAL A 130 5.55 -1.99 4.41
C VAL A 130 4.06 -1.69 4.23
N PHE A 131 3.42 -2.43 3.34
CA PHE A 131 1.96 -2.54 3.29
C PHE A 131 1.58 -3.93 3.76
N CYS A 132 0.86 -3.99 4.87
CA CYS A 132 0.17 -5.16 5.37
C CYS A 132 -1.34 -4.89 5.46
#